data_AF-Q6LGL0-F1
#
_entry.id   AF-Q6LGL0-F1
#
_cell.length_a   1.000
_cell.length_b   1.000
_cell.length_c   1.000
_cell.angle_alpha   90.00
_cell.angle_beta   90.00
_cell.angle_gamma   90.00
#
_symmetry.space_group_name_H-M   'P 1'
#
loop_
_entity.id
_entity.type
_entity.pdbx_description
1 polymer ?
#
loop_
_entity_poly.entity_id
_entity_poly.type
_entity_poly.pdbx_seq_one_letter_code
_entity_poly.pdbx_strand_id
1 'polypeptide(L)'
;MLATLQELGIMPSLSRPSVSNDNPYSESLFRTLKYRPEYPEKAFLNIATSRRWVDDFVCWYNNEHRHSGIKFVTPAQRHTGRDIEILAQRTRLYHAAKARHPERWSGNIKNLEPVGSVYLNPEKGKANSKEVEAA
;
A
#
# COMPACT_ATOMS: atom_id res chain seq x y z
N MET A 1 11.04 -17.62 20.01
CA MET A 1 10.43 -17.15 18.74
C MET A 1 9.99 -18.32 17.86
N LEU A 2 10.89 -19.21 17.41
CA LEU A 2 10.50 -20.37 16.59
C LEU A 2 9.49 -21.30 17.27
N ALA A 3 9.70 -21.63 18.55
CA ALA A 3 8.77 -22.46 19.33
C ALA A 3 7.34 -21.87 19.35
N THR A 4 7.21 -20.55 19.56
CA THR A 4 5.91 -19.86 19.55
C THR A 4 5.26 -19.87 18.16
N LEU A 5 6.04 -19.67 17.09
CA LEU A 5 5.51 -19.75 15.72
C LEU A 5 4.97 -21.16 15.41
N GLN A 6 5.71 -22.19 15.81
CA GLN A 6 5.30 -23.58 15.64
C GLN A 6 4.04 -23.92 16.46
N GLU A 7 3.98 -23.46 17.71
CA GLU A 7 2.81 -23.61 18.58
C GLU A 7 1.56 -22.96 17.96
N LEU A 8 1.73 -21.80 17.33
CA LEU A 8 0.66 -21.09 16.62
C LEU A 8 0.37 -21.63 15.20
N GLY A 9 1.06 -22.68 14.76
CA GLY A 9 0.90 -23.23 13.41
C GLY A 9 1.40 -22.32 12.28
N ILE A 10 2.23 -21.32 12.59
CA ILE A 10 2.78 -20.37 11.62
C ILE A 10 4.09 -20.91 11.05
N MET A 11 4.14 -21.14 9.73
CA MET A 11 5.37 -21.51 9.05
C MET A 11 6.27 -20.29 8.82
N PRO A 12 7.49 -20.25 9.39
CA PRO A 12 8.42 -19.16 9.12
C PRO A 12 9.00 -19.28 7.71
N SER A 13 8.99 -18.17 6.97
CA SER A 13 9.71 -18.01 5.71
C SER A 13 10.71 -16.86 5.87
N LEU A 14 11.99 -17.13 5.62
CA LEU A 14 13.07 -16.15 5.79
C LEU A 14 13.58 -15.69 4.43
N SER A 15 13.84 -14.39 4.32
CA SER A 15 14.54 -13.81 3.17
C SER A 15 15.94 -14.41 3.03
N ARG A 16 16.46 -14.44 1.79
CA ARG A 16 17.80 -14.95 1.54
C ARG A 16 18.85 -14.08 2.25
N PRO A 17 19.91 -14.67 2.81
CA PRO A 17 20.98 -13.91 3.44
C PRO A 17 21.54 -12.84 2.49
N SER A 18 21.65 -11.61 2.98
CA SER A 18 22.23 -10.47 2.26
C SER A 18 21.45 -10.03 1.00
N VAL A 19 20.15 -10.31 0.91
CA VAL A 19 19.29 -9.89 -0.21
C VAL A 19 18.21 -8.92 0.26
N SER A 20 18.49 -7.62 0.14
CA SER A 20 17.61 -6.54 0.65
C SER A 20 16.29 -6.39 -0.12
N ASN A 21 16.22 -6.87 -1.37
CA ASN A 21 15.02 -6.76 -2.20
C ASN A 21 14.06 -7.95 -2.09
N ASP A 22 14.29 -8.90 -1.18
CA ASP A 22 13.36 -10.01 -0.92
C ASP A 22 12.10 -9.55 -0.14
N ASN A 23 12.08 -8.33 0.41
CA ASN A 23 10.92 -7.76 1.12
C ASN A 23 10.69 -6.27 0.80
N PRO A 24 10.50 -5.90 -0.48
CA PRO A 24 10.46 -4.50 -0.89
C PRO A 24 9.23 -3.75 -0.34
N TYR A 25 8.15 -4.46 0.01
CA TYR A 25 6.99 -3.82 0.63
C TYR A 25 7.30 -3.30 2.03
N SER A 26 7.96 -4.10 2.87
CA SER A 26 8.37 -3.64 4.21
C SER A 26 9.44 -2.56 4.12
N GLU A 27 10.39 -2.67 3.19
CA GLU A 27 11.37 -1.60 2.94
C GLU A 27 10.70 -0.29 2.52
N SER A 28 9.69 -0.36 1.65
CA SER A 28 8.92 0.83 1.26
C SER A 28 8.18 1.44 2.45
N LEU A 29 7.61 0.63 3.35
CA LEU A 29 6.98 1.10 4.58
C LEU A 29 8.00 1.82 5.49
N PHE A 30 9.18 1.22 5.72
CA PHE A 30 10.22 1.85 6.54
C PHE A 30 10.74 3.14 5.94
N ARG A 31 10.83 3.22 4.60
CA ARG A 31 11.13 4.48 3.93
C ARG A 31 10.05 5.52 4.19
N THR A 32 8.77 5.20 4.05
CA THR A 32 7.68 6.14 4.36
C THR A 32 7.75 6.63 5.81
N LEU A 33 8.05 5.73 6.76
CA LEU A 33 8.20 6.06 8.17
C LEU A 33 9.34 7.07 8.39
N LYS A 34 10.50 6.87 7.76
CA LYS A 34 11.70 7.71 7.95
C LYS A 34 11.66 9.06 7.24
N TYR A 35 10.93 9.16 6.14
CA TYR A 35 10.94 10.34 5.28
C TYR A 35 9.73 11.25 5.47
N ARG A 36 8.84 10.97 6.44
CA ARG A 36 7.73 11.87 6.76
C ARG A 36 8.21 13.11 7.51
N PRO A 37 7.51 14.25 7.39
CA PRO A 37 7.91 15.50 8.06
C PRO A 37 8.02 15.37 9.58
N GLU A 38 7.20 14.55 10.22
CA GLU A 38 7.16 14.37 11.67
C GLU A 38 8.18 13.32 12.19
N TYR A 39 9.12 12.89 11.35
CA TYR A 39 10.18 12.00 11.80
C TYR A 39 11.07 12.69 12.85
N PRO A 40 11.37 12.05 14.00
CA PRO A 40 12.10 12.71 15.08
C PRO A 40 13.55 13.01 14.66
N GLU A 41 13.94 14.29 14.77
CA GLU A 41 15.34 14.70 14.57
C GLU A 41 16.23 14.35 15.78
N LYS A 42 15.64 14.27 16.97
CA LYS A 42 16.32 13.95 18.23
C LYS A 42 15.89 12.57 18.74
N ALA A 43 16.76 11.95 19.53
CA ALA A 43 16.46 10.68 20.18
C ALA A 43 15.21 10.79 21.08
N PHE A 44 14.44 9.71 21.16
CA PHE A 44 13.31 9.62 22.08
C PHE A 44 13.78 9.64 23.54
N LEU A 45 13.04 10.35 24.40
CA LEU A 45 13.32 10.43 25.83
C LEU A 45 13.24 9.05 26.53
N ASN A 46 12.26 8.23 26.13
CA ASN A 46 12.02 6.90 26.69
C ASN A 46 11.19 6.04 25.73
N ILE A 47 11.05 4.76 26.07
CA ILE A 47 10.31 3.77 25.27
C ILE A 47 8.82 4.10 25.12
N ALA A 48 8.20 4.79 26.08
CA ALA A 48 6.80 5.14 25.99
C ALA A 48 6.56 6.21 24.92
N THR A 49 7.48 7.18 24.80
CA THR A 49 7.41 8.20 23.75
C THR A 49 7.66 7.60 22.37
N SER A 50 8.61 6.66 22.23
CA SER A 50 8.83 5.99 20.94
C SER A 50 7.63 5.15 20.50
N ARG A 51 7.00 4.42 21.43
CA ARG A 51 5.77 3.65 21.14
C ARG A 51 4.64 4.53 20.66
N ARG A 52 4.34 5.62 21.39
CA ARG A 52 3.28 6.57 20.98
C ARG A 52 3.55 7.14 19.58
N TRP A 53 4.79 7.55 19.30
CA TRP A 53 5.13 8.07 17.99
C TRP A 53 4.92 7.04 16.86
N VAL A 54 5.27 5.76 17.10
CA VAL A 54 5.02 4.68 16.14
C VAL A 54 3.52 4.42 15.99
N ASP A 55 2.74 4.43 17.07
CA ASP A 55 1.28 4.25 17.03
C ASP A 55 0.60 5.35 16.21
N ASP A 56 0.99 6.61 16.43
CA ASP A 56 0.52 7.76 15.65
C ASP A 56 0.89 7.60 14.17
N PHE A 57 2.11 7.11 13.88
CA PHE A 57 2.52 6.79 12.52
C PHE A 57 1.63 5.71 11.88
N VAL A 58 1.36 4.62 12.59
CA VAL A 58 0.53 3.51 12.08
C VAL A 58 -0.90 3.99 11.82
N CYS A 59 -1.48 4.77 12.72
CA CYS A 59 -2.81 5.34 12.56
C CYS A 59 -2.89 6.21 11.30
N TRP A 60 -1.95 7.14 11.16
CA TRP A 60 -1.85 8.02 9.99
C TRP A 60 -1.63 7.24 8.69
N TYR A 61 -0.68 6.29 8.68
CA TYR A 61 -0.34 5.51 7.49
C TYR A 61 -1.55 4.73 6.97
N ASN A 62 -2.30 4.08 7.87
CA ASN A 62 -3.42 3.23 7.48
C ASN A 62 -4.68 4.02 7.14
N ASN A 63 -4.95 5.14 7.82
CA ASN A 63 -6.26 5.80 7.76
C ASN A 63 -6.27 7.15 7.04
N GLU A 64 -5.12 7.79 6.87
CA GLU A 64 -5.04 9.15 6.31
C GLU A 64 -4.15 9.21 5.07
N HIS A 65 -2.99 8.53 5.10
CA HIS A 65 -2.04 8.58 4.02
C HIS A 65 -2.57 7.85 2.77
N ARG A 66 -2.57 8.56 1.64
CA ARG A 66 -3.04 8.04 0.35
C ARG A 66 -1.86 7.64 -0.52
N HIS A 67 -1.81 6.37 -0.90
CA HIS A 67 -0.68 5.81 -1.62
C HIS A 67 -0.91 5.79 -3.13
N SER A 68 0.05 6.32 -3.90
CA SER A 68 -0.02 6.33 -5.36
C SER A 68 -0.09 4.92 -5.97
N GLY A 69 0.60 3.95 -5.36
CA GLY A 69 0.61 2.54 -5.78
C GLY A 69 -0.76 1.87 -5.74
N ILE A 70 -1.66 2.33 -4.87
CA ILE A 70 -3.07 1.88 -4.77
C ILE A 70 -4.04 3.00 -5.17
N LYS A 71 -3.65 3.81 -6.16
CA LYS A 71 -4.54 4.82 -6.78
C LYS A 71 -5.06 5.88 -5.80
N PHE A 72 -4.24 6.26 -4.83
CA PHE A 72 -4.54 7.30 -3.84
C PHE A 72 -5.77 6.98 -2.97
N VAL A 73 -5.94 5.73 -2.59
CA VAL A 73 -6.78 5.32 -1.45
C VAL A 73 -5.88 5.05 -0.24
N THR A 74 -6.47 4.96 0.95
CA THR A 74 -5.72 4.59 2.16
C THR A 74 -5.57 3.08 2.26
N PRO A 75 -4.54 2.56 2.96
CA PRO A 75 -4.38 1.13 3.17
C PRO A 75 -5.62 0.49 3.81
N ALA A 76 -6.25 1.16 4.79
CA ALA A 76 -7.49 0.67 5.41
C ALA A 76 -8.66 0.58 4.42
N GLN A 77 -8.80 1.56 3.51
CA GLN A 77 -9.83 1.52 2.46
C GLN A 77 -9.61 0.34 1.51
N ARG A 78 -8.36 0.08 1.11
CA ARG A 78 -8.02 -1.06 0.26
C ARG A 78 -8.23 -2.39 0.97
N HIS A 79 -7.84 -2.47 2.24
CA HIS A 79 -7.96 -3.66 3.07
C HIS A 79 -9.42 -4.08 3.27
N THR A 80 -10.31 -3.10 3.42
CA THR A 80 -11.76 -3.33 3.59
C THR A 80 -12.53 -3.42 2.26
N GLY A 81 -11.85 -3.37 1.11
CA GLY A 81 -12.46 -3.42 -0.23
C GLY A 81 -13.24 -2.15 -0.64
N ARG A 82 -13.20 -1.10 0.20
CA ARG A 82 -13.91 0.17 -0.03
C ARG A 82 -13.29 0.99 -1.16
N ASP A 83 -12.07 0.66 -1.56
CA ASP A 83 -11.40 1.26 -2.70
C ASP A 83 -12.18 1.08 -4.01
N ILE A 84 -12.88 -0.04 -4.19
CA ILE A 84 -13.69 -0.32 -5.39
C ILE A 84 -14.73 0.78 -5.62
N GLU A 85 -15.50 1.10 -4.57
CA GLU A 85 -16.53 2.13 -4.64
C GLU A 85 -15.93 3.53 -4.83
N ILE A 86 -14.89 3.86 -4.06
CA ILE A 86 -14.20 5.15 -4.12
C ILE A 86 -13.65 5.40 -5.53
N LEU A 87 -13.04 4.39 -6.13
CA LEU A 87 -12.45 4.48 -7.44
C LEU A 87 -13.51 4.59 -8.54
N ALA A 88 -14.60 3.84 -8.46
CA ALA A 88 -15.73 3.98 -9.38
C ALA A 88 -16.35 5.39 -9.32
N GLN A 89 -16.50 5.95 -8.13
CA GLN A 89 -16.98 7.34 -7.95
C GLN A 89 -16.00 8.35 -8.59
N ARG A 90 -14.69 8.19 -8.37
CA ARG A 90 -13.67 9.06 -8.98
C ARG A 90 -13.67 8.96 -10.50
N THR A 91 -13.82 7.77 -11.07
CA THR A 91 -13.92 7.57 -12.53
C THR A 91 -15.07 8.40 -13.10
N ARG A 92 -16.27 8.32 -12.50
CA ARG A 92 -17.43 9.13 -12.93
C ARG A 92 -17.15 10.64 -12.86
N LEU A 93 -16.54 11.10 -11.76
CA LEU A 93 -16.19 12.52 -11.58
C LEU A 93 -15.19 12.98 -12.64
N TYR A 94 -14.17 12.19 -12.94
CA TYR A 94 -13.15 12.51 -13.95
C TYR A 94 -13.75 12.58 -15.35
N HIS A 95 -14.66 11.67 -15.71
CA HIS A 95 -15.38 11.73 -16.98
C HIS A 95 -16.25 12.98 -17.09
N ALA A 96 -17.01 13.32 -16.04
CA ALA A 96 -17.84 14.52 -16.02
C ALA A 96 -16.99 15.80 -16.12
N ALA A 97 -15.85 15.85 -15.41
CA ALA A 97 -14.93 16.98 -15.47
C ALA A 97 -14.34 17.15 -16.88
N LYS A 98 -13.92 16.05 -17.51
CA LYS A 98 -13.40 16.05 -18.88
C LYS A 98 -14.46 16.49 -19.89
N ALA A 99 -15.70 16.02 -19.75
CA ALA A 99 -16.79 16.42 -20.63
C ALA A 99 -17.11 17.93 -20.52
N ARG A 100 -16.96 18.52 -19.33
CA ARG A 100 -17.20 19.96 -19.11
C ARG A 100 -16.12 20.86 -19.72
N HIS A 101 -14.87 20.41 -19.73
CA HIS A 101 -13.71 21.24 -20.08
C HIS A 101 -12.71 20.48 -20.97
N PRO A 102 -13.11 19.91 -22.12
CA PRO A 102 -12.26 19.02 -22.90
C PRO A 102 -10.89 19.61 -23.26
N GLU A 103 -10.78 20.93 -23.38
CA GLU A 103 -9.55 21.68 -23.64
C GLU A 103 -8.43 21.46 -22.60
N ARG A 104 -8.76 21.07 -21.36
CA ARG A 104 -7.75 20.79 -20.31
C ARG A 104 -7.21 19.36 -20.33
N TRP A 105 -7.69 18.50 -21.25
CA TRP A 105 -7.28 17.10 -21.34
C TRP A 105 -6.64 16.80 -22.69
N SER A 106 -5.39 16.37 -22.67
CA SER A 106 -4.69 15.87 -23.87
C SER A 106 -5.08 14.45 -24.28
N GLY A 107 -5.77 13.71 -23.42
CA GLY A 107 -6.09 12.30 -23.65
C GLY A 107 -7.13 11.75 -22.71
N ASN A 108 -7.16 10.42 -22.55
CA ASN A 108 -8.07 9.74 -21.63
C ASN A 108 -7.80 10.10 -20.16
N ILE A 109 -8.81 9.87 -19.31
CA ILE A 109 -8.66 10.08 -17.87
C ILE A 109 -7.64 9.09 -17.30
N LYS A 110 -7.11 9.40 -16.11
CA LYS A 110 -6.18 8.54 -15.39
C LYS A 110 -6.79 7.15 -15.16
N ASN A 111 -5.97 6.10 -15.25
CA ASN A 111 -6.39 4.75 -14.84
C ASN A 111 -6.70 4.71 -13.34
N LEU A 112 -7.97 4.50 -13.03
CA LEU A 112 -8.55 4.41 -11.69
C LEU A 112 -9.14 3.02 -11.42
N GLU A 113 -8.76 1.99 -12.17
CA GLU A 113 -9.18 0.62 -11.86
C GLU A 113 -8.58 0.14 -10.52
N PRO A 114 -9.33 -0.62 -9.70
CA PRO A 114 -8.82 -1.23 -8.48
C PRO A 114 -7.58 -2.08 -8.74
N VAL A 115 -6.61 -2.01 -7.82
CA VAL A 115 -5.37 -2.79 -7.94
C VAL A 115 -5.65 -4.21 -7.47
N GLY A 116 -5.57 -5.18 -8.38
CA GLY A 116 -5.69 -6.61 -8.05
C GLY A 116 -4.47 -7.18 -7.33
N SER A 117 -4.37 -8.51 -7.30
CA SER A 117 -3.25 -9.22 -6.69
C SER A 117 -1.93 -8.88 -7.40
N VAL A 118 -0.88 -8.69 -6.61
CA VAL A 118 0.48 -8.43 -7.10
C VAL A 118 1.42 -9.48 -6.52
N TYR A 119 2.28 -10.04 -7.35
CA TYR A 119 3.25 -11.05 -6.97
C TYR A 119 4.65 -10.43 -6.98
N LEU A 120 5.39 -10.59 -5.87
CA LEU A 120 6.75 -10.08 -5.74
C LEU A 120 7.73 -10.81 -6.67
N ASN A 121 7.60 -12.14 -6.74
CA ASN A 121 8.38 -13.01 -7.62
C ASN A 121 7.41 -13.93 -8.37
N PRO A 122 6.86 -13.51 -9.52
CA PRO A 122 5.98 -14.39 -10.29
C PRO A 122 6.75 -15.60 -10.83
N GLU A 123 6.16 -16.78 -10.71
CA GLU A 123 6.63 -18.01 -11.34
C GLU A 123 6.90 -17.77 -12.84
N LYS A 124 8.04 -18.26 -13.35
CA LYS A 124 8.41 -18.11 -14.77
C LYS A 124 7.29 -18.72 -15.63
N GLY A 125 6.55 -17.88 -16.34
CA GLY A 125 5.42 -18.27 -17.20
C GLY A 125 4.06 -17.68 -16.83
N LYS A 126 3.90 -17.08 -15.63
CA LYS A 126 2.63 -16.47 -15.17
C LYS A 126 2.59 -14.93 -15.20
N ALA A 127 3.64 -14.28 -15.69
CA ALA A 127 3.77 -12.82 -15.63
C ALA A 127 2.72 -12.03 -16.47
N ASN A 128 1.81 -12.69 -17.21
CA ASN A 128 0.82 -12.05 -18.08
C ASN A 128 -0.64 -12.49 -17.87
N SER A 129 -0.98 -13.29 -16.87
CA SER A 129 -2.39 -13.58 -16.57
C SER A 129 -2.94 -12.52 -15.62
N LYS A 130 -3.68 -11.55 -16.17
CA LYS A 130 -4.71 -10.86 -15.39
C LYS A 130 -5.74 -11.93 -15.03
N GLU A 131 -5.58 -12.58 -13.88
CA GLU A 131 -6.64 -13.43 -13.32
C GLU A 131 -7.79 -12.50 -12.93
N VAL A 132 -8.76 -12.39 -13.84
CA VAL A 132 -10.11 -11.93 -13.53
C VAL A 132 -10.80 -13.14 -12.92
N GLU A 133 -10.85 -13.21 -11.60
CA GLU A 133 -11.67 -14.21 -10.94
C GLU A 133 -13.11 -13.69 -10.92
N ALA A 134 -13.96 -14.36 -11.70
CA ALA A 134 -15.39 -14.18 -11.76
C ALA A 134 -16.05 -15.40 -11.10
N ALA A 135 -16.75 -15.18 -9.98
CA ALA A 135 -18.01 -15.81 -9.57
C ALA A 135 -18.36 -15.32 -8.16
#